data_AF-A0A242LLV1-F1
#
_entry.id   AF-A0A242LLV1-F1
#
_cell.length_a   1.000
_cell.length_b   1.000
_cell.length_c   1.000
_cell.angle_alpha   90.00
_cell.angle_beta   90.00
_cell.angle_gamma   90.00
#
_symmetry.space_group_name_H-M   'P 1'
#
loop_
_entity.id
_entity.type
_entity.pdbx_description
1 polymer ?
#
loop_
_entity_poly.entity_id
_entity_poly.type
_entity_poly.pdbx_seq_one_letter_code
_entity_poly.pdbx_strand_id
1 'polypeptide(L)'
;MFGGVLFAFIIANKDVYAQSDLDIVYDDGAIEEFFSQEKGVDISINAVDRNSVPEQGLIPDIPADAKPISDRENFESEVSTESTIGSDDRKIVFDTTINPYKKVVFLVMTFPNGVSYIGSGDLVSSDTVLTAGHCIYSKEDGGFATTVAVYPGYNGNYAPYGVGYAKKLMTVSGWSDKKSSEHDIGAIKLDRNLGDSVG
;
A
#
# COMPACT_ATOMS: atom_id res chain seq x y z
N MET A 1 27.89 -39.60 48.48
CA MET A 1 26.53 -39.21 48.07
C MET A 1 26.56 -37.77 47.61
N PHE A 2 26.60 -37.51 46.30
CA PHE A 2 26.41 -36.18 45.74
C PHE A 2 25.06 -36.21 45.01
N GLY A 3 24.07 -35.51 45.55
CA GLY A 3 22.75 -35.38 44.95
C GLY A 3 22.76 -34.28 43.89
N GLY A 4 22.50 -34.65 42.64
CA GLY A 4 22.26 -33.71 41.55
C GLY A 4 20.82 -33.19 41.61
N VAL A 5 20.65 -31.87 41.61
CA VAL A 5 19.35 -31.22 41.47
C VAL A 5 19.03 -31.10 39.98
N LEU A 6 17.98 -31.78 39.54
CA LEU A 6 17.41 -31.69 38.20
C LEU A 6 16.50 -30.45 38.14
N PHE A 7 16.86 -29.44 37.36
CA PHE A 7 15.95 -28.34 37.04
C PHE A 7 15.05 -28.77 35.88
N ALA A 8 13.78 -29.01 36.17
CA ALA A 8 12.74 -29.12 35.15
C ALA A 8 12.27 -27.71 34.77
N PHE A 9 12.50 -27.29 33.53
CA PHE A 9 11.85 -26.11 32.97
C PHE A 9 10.42 -26.47 32.59
N ILE A 10 9.45 -25.87 33.26
CA ILE A 10 8.06 -25.86 32.81
C ILE A 10 7.98 -24.83 31.69
N ILE A 11 7.83 -25.30 30.44
CA ILE A 11 7.44 -24.43 29.33
C ILE A 11 5.93 -24.22 29.47
N ALA A 12 5.52 -23.05 29.96
CA ALA A 12 4.15 -22.62 29.87
C ALA A 12 3.90 -22.17 28.43
N ASN A 13 2.96 -22.82 27.73
CA ASN A 13 2.39 -22.27 26.50
C ASN A 13 1.69 -20.98 26.87
N LYS A 14 2.37 -19.86 26.60
CA LYS A 14 1.80 -18.54 26.76
C LYS A 14 1.04 -18.28 25.46
N ASP A 15 -0.28 -18.18 25.55
CA ASP A 15 -1.07 -17.69 24.42
C ASP A 15 -0.49 -16.31 24.04
N VAL A 16 0.06 -16.22 22.83
CA VAL A 16 0.67 -15.00 22.31
C VAL A 16 -0.44 -14.27 21.56
N TYR A 17 -0.79 -13.07 22.04
CA TYR A 17 -1.79 -12.22 21.41
C TYR A 17 -1.09 -11.05 20.74
N ALA A 18 -1.57 -10.67 19.56
CA ALA A 18 -1.18 -9.42 18.91
C ALA A 18 -1.47 -8.27 19.88
N GLN A 19 -0.48 -7.40 20.08
CA GLN A 19 -0.58 -6.23 20.95
C GLN A 19 -1.21 -5.05 20.20
N SER A 20 -1.12 -5.07 18.87
CA SER A 20 -1.65 -4.10 17.93
C SER A 20 -2.38 -4.80 16.79
N ASP A 21 -3.40 -4.14 16.23
CA ASP A 21 -4.10 -4.59 15.02
C ASP A 21 -3.18 -4.66 13.77
N LEU A 22 -1.97 -4.11 13.88
CA LEU A 22 -0.95 -4.07 12.82
C LEU A 22 0.17 -5.10 12.99
N ASP A 23 0.14 -5.92 14.03
CA ASP A 23 1.16 -6.97 14.22
C ASP A 23 0.95 -8.10 13.22
N ILE A 24 2.05 -8.64 12.68
CA ILE A 24 2.00 -9.83 11.80
C ILE A 24 1.99 -11.06 12.69
N VAL A 25 1.00 -11.93 12.52
CA VAL A 25 0.91 -13.22 13.19
C VAL A 25 1.18 -14.33 12.17
N TYR A 26 2.26 -15.07 12.39
CA TYR A 26 2.66 -16.20 11.55
C TYR A 26 1.87 -17.47 11.89
N ASP A 27 1.92 -18.46 11.00
CA ASP A 27 1.21 -19.74 11.16
C ASP A 27 1.72 -20.58 12.34
N ASP A 28 2.97 -20.36 12.75
CA ASP A 28 3.62 -20.93 13.93
C ASP A 28 3.29 -20.19 15.23
N GLY A 29 2.48 -19.14 15.16
CA GLY A 29 2.09 -18.31 16.30
C GLY A 29 3.14 -17.28 16.70
N ALA A 30 4.22 -17.12 15.93
CA ALA A 30 5.14 -16.01 16.10
C ALA A 30 4.42 -14.68 15.79
N ILE A 31 4.72 -13.66 16.59
CA ILE A 31 4.21 -12.30 16.38
C ILE A 31 5.40 -11.39 16.09
N GLU A 32 5.35 -10.73 14.94
CA GLU A 32 6.26 -9.63 14.62
C GLU A 32 5.53 -8.31 14.87
N GLU A 33 5.91 -7.64 15.96
CA GLU A 33 5.35 -6.36 16.35
C GLU A 33 5.60 -5.34 15.24
N PHE A 34 4.58 -4.55 14.87
CA PHE A 34 4.70 -3.54 13.82
C PHE A 34 5.93 -2.63 14.01
N PHE A 35 6.19 -2.19 15.24
CA PHE A 35 7.33 -1.32 15.58
C PHE A 35 8.69 -2.03 15.51
N SER A 36 8.72 -3.36 15.55
CA SER A 36 9.96 -4.13 15.38
C SER A 36 10.39 -4.24 13.93
N GLN A 37 9.44 -4.05 12.99
CA GLN A 37 9.73 -3.83 11.57
C GLN A 37 10.37 -2.45 11.34
N GLU A 38 10.19 -1.50 12.27
CA GLU A 38 10.79 -0.17 12.25
C GLU A 38 12.25 -0.14 12.74
N LYS A 39 12.99 -1.26 12.69
CA LYS A 39 14.39 -1.28 13.14
C LYS A 39 15.30 -0.47 12.20
N GLY A 40 15.38 0.83 12.48
CA GLY A 40 16.46 1.74 12.12
C GLY A 40 16.75 1.86 10.63
N VAL A 41 15.76 2.29 9.84
CA VAL A 41 16.03 2.87 8.53
C VAL A 41 16.08 4.39 8.73
N ASP A 42 17.22 5.00 8.43
CA ASP A 42 17.30 6.45 8.22
C ASP A 42 16.28 6.80 7.14
N ILE A 43 15.15 7.33 7.57
CA ILE A 43 14.09 7.79 6.68
C ILE A 43 14.69 8.96 5.90
N SER A 44 15.07 8.72 4.65
CA SER A 44 15.36 9.80 3.70
C SER A 44 14.04 10.48 3.36
N ILE A 45 13.64 11.42 4.23
CA ILE A 45 12.50 12.30 4.05
C ILE A 45 12.75 13.29 2.92
N ASN A 46 12.56 12.86 1.67
CA ASN A 46 12.34 13.83 0.59
C ASN A 46 10.86 14.25 0.65
N ALA A 47 10.54 15.10 1.63
CA ALA A 47 9.26 15.78 1.67
C ALA A 47 9.12 16.64 0.40
N VAL A 48 8.28 16.21 -0.53
CA VAL A 48 7.86 17.07 -1.64
C VAL A 48 6.80 18.01 -1.07
N ASP A 49 7.26 19.15 -0.54
CA ASP A 49 6.40 20.25 -0.11
C ASP A 49 5.75 20.89 -1.35
N ARG A 50 4.49 20.55 -1.60
CA ARG A 50 3.66 21.15 -2.65
C ARG A 50 2.46 21.82 -2.03
N ASN A 51 2.72 23.00 -1.48
CA ASN A 51 1.67 23.99 -1.25
C ASN A 51 0.93 24.26 -2.57
N SER A 52 -0.41 24.26 -2.49
CA SER A 52 -1.40 24.63 -3.50
C SER A 52 -1.60 23.70 -4.71
N VAL A 53 -2.66 22.89 -4.67
CA VAL A 53 -3.32 22.33 -5.86
C VAL A 53 -4.84 22.55 -5.74
N PRO A 54 -5.53 23.03 -6.80
CA PRO A 54 -6.90 23.52 -6.71
C PRO A 54 -7.89 22.43 -6.31
N GLU A 55 -8.76 22.81 -5.39
CA GLU A 55 -10.06 22.20 -5.19
C GLU A 55 -10.89 22.42 -6.47
N GLN A 56 -11.80 21.52 -6.82
CA GLN A 56 -12.66 21.51 -8.02
C GLN A 56 -12.12 20.86 -9.31
N GLY A 57 -12.49 19.58 -9.48
CA GLY A 57 -13.40 19.17 -10.57
C GLY A 57 -12.83 18.97 -11.97
N LEU A 58 -11.60 19.36 -12.25
CA LEU A 58 -10.86 18.93 -13.44
C LEU A 58 -9.81 17.93 -12.99
N ILE A 59 -9.99 16.68 -13.43
CA ILE A 59 -8.99 15.62 -13.27
C ILE A 59 -7.71 16.14 -13.94
N PRO A 60 -6.56 16.25 -13.24
CA PRO A 60 -5.28 16.41 -13.92
C PRO A 60 -5.18 15.29 -14.96
N ASP A 61 -4.95 15.61 -16.24
CA ASP A 61 -4.89 14.60 -17.30
C ASP A 61 -4.00 13.44 -16.84
N ILE A 62 -4.60 12.25 -16.65
CA ILE A 62 -3.84 11.04 -16.36
C ILE A 62 -2.84 10.90 -17.51
N PRO A 63 -1.53 10.77 -17.24
CA PRO A 63 -0.55 10.67 -18.31
C PRO A 63 -0.97 9.58 -19.30
N ALA A 64 -1.08 9.92 -20.58
CA ALA A 64 -1.59 9.02 -21.61
C ALA A 64 -0.72 7.76 -21.77
N ASP A 65 0.53 7.83 -21.30
CA ASP A 65 1.53 6.78 -21.28
C ASP A 65 1.66 6.07 -19.92
N ALA A 66 0.78 6.36 -18.95
CA ALA A 66 0.79 5.69 -17.66
C ALA A 66 0.48 4.19 -17.80
N LYS A 67 1.29 3.36 -17.15
CA LYS A 67 1.22 1.90 -17.28
C LYS A 67 0.62 1.26 -16.02
N PRO A 68 -0.02 0.09 -16.09
CA PRO A 68 -0.28 -0.68 -14.88
C PRO A 68 1.04 -0.96 -14.14
N ILE A 69 1.07 -0.72 -12.82
CA ILE A 69 2.21 -1.10 -11.98
C ILE A 69 2.22 -2.63 -11.79
N SER A 70 3.41 -3.23 -11.73
CA SER A 70 3.60 -4.66 -11.44
C SER A 70 4.77 -4.85 -10.49
N ASP A 71 4.67 -5.86 -9.64
CA ASP A 71 5.70 -6.32 -8.71
C ASP A 71 6.78 -7.19 -9.39
N ARG A 72 6.58 -7.63 -10.64
CA ARG A 72 7.48 -8.57 -11.34
C ARG A 72 8.50 -7.86 -12.25
N GLU A 73 9.73 -8.38 -12.27
CA GLU A 73 10.66 -8.11 -13.38
C GLU A 73 10.25 -8.92 -14.62
N ASN A 74 10.54 -8.40 -15.81
CA ASN A 74 10.29 -9.02 -17.12
C ASN A 74 10.62 -10.52 -17.14
N PHE A 75 9.63 -11.37 -16.89
CA PHE A 75 9.75 -12.83 -16.94
C PHE A 75 8.73 -13.37 -17.95
N GLU A 76 9.23 -13.94 -19.05
CA GLU A 76 8.45 -14.63 -20.07
C GLU A 76 7.91 -15.96 -19.52
N SER A 77 6.86 -15.93 -18.71
CA SER A 77 6.07 -17.12 -18.39
C SER A 77 4.60 -16.90 -18.77
N GLU A 78 4.04 -17.82 -19.56
CA GLU A 78 2.68 -17.77 -20.12
C GLU A 78 1.54 -17.78 -19.08
N VAL A 79 1.86 -17.91 -17.79
CA VAL A 79 0.90 -17.80 -16.68
C VAL A 79 1.35 -16.66 -15.77
N SER A 80 0.64 -15.54 -15.87
CA SER A 80 0.81 -14.35 -15.01
C SER A 80 -0.18 -14.42 -13.84
N THR A 81 0.21 -13.89 -12.68
CA THR A 81 -0.64 -13.75 -11.48
C THR A 81 -1.80 -12.76 -11.70
N GLU A 82 -1.72 -11.99 -12.77
CA GLU A 82 -2.64 -10.96 -13.26
C GLU A 82 -3.44 -11.53 -14.46
N SER A 83 -3.82 -12.81 -14.35
CA SER A 83 -4.59 -13.50 -15.37
C SER A 83 -6.05 -13.65 -14.97
N THR A 84 -6.94 -13.52 -15.94
CA THR A 84 -8.31 -14.00 -15.80
C THR A 84 -8.27 -15.52 -15.89
N ILE A 85 -8.52 -16.21 -14.78
CA ILE A 85 -8.58 -17.68 -14.76
C ILE A 85 -9.98 -18.11 -15.20
N GLY A 86 -10.08 -18.70 -16.39
CA GLY A 86 -11.36 -19.11 -16.95
C GLY A 86 -12.11 -17.95 -17.62
N SER A 87 -13.44 -17.94 -17.51
CA SER A 87 -14.26 -16.85 -18.07
C SER A 87 -14.21 -15.63 -17.15
N ASP A 88 -14.05 -14.45 -17.73
CA ASP A 88 -14.08 -13.19 -17.00
C ASP A 88 -15.53 -12.77 -16.68
N ASP A 89 -15.88 -12.81 -15.41
CA ASP A 89 -17.20 -12.43 -14.89
C ASP A 89 -17.16 -11.10 -14.11
N ARG A 90 -16.05 -10.35 -14.18
CA ARG A 90 -15.92 -9.03 -13.56
C ARG A 90 -17.00 -8.09 -14.10
N LYS A 91 -17.63 -7.34 -13.20
CA LYS A 91 -18.65 -6.36 -13.54
C LYS A 91 -18.16 -4.97 -13.18
N ILE A 92 -18.42 -4.03 -14.09
CA ILE A 92 -18.20 -2.61 -13.82
C ILE A 92 -19.16 -2.17 -12.72
N VAL A 93 -18.60 -1.52 -11.71
CA VAL A 93 -19.39 -0.82 -10.68
C VAL A 93 -19.76 0.54 -11.25
N PHE A 94 -21.05 0.73 -11.57
CA PHE A 94 -21.53 1.99 -12.15
C PHE A 94 -21.66 3.12 -11.12
N ASP A 95 -22.10 2.79 -9.90
CA ASP A 95 -22.21 3.75 -8.80
C ASP A 95 -21.04 3.58 -7.84
N THR A 96 -20.00 4.40 -8.03
CA THR A 96 -18.82 4.47 -7.17
C THR A 96 -19.00 5.46 -6.01
N THR A 97 -20.20 6.03 -5.83
CA THR A 97 -20.49 6.99 -4.76
C THR A 97 -21.08 6.33 -3.52
N ILE A 98 -21.38 5.04 -3.58
CA ILE A 98 -21.91 4.24 -2.47
C ILE A 98 -20.82 3.43 -1.76
N ASN A 99 -21.09 3.01 -0.53
CA ASN A 99 -20.23 2.07 0.18
C ASN A 99 -20.30 0.67 -0.44
N PRO A 100 -19.18 -0.09 -0.48
CA PRO A 100 -17.83 0.33 -0.05
C PRO A 100 -17.04 1.10 -1.13
N TYR A 101 -17.56 1.17 -2.36
CA TYR A 101 -16.80 1.62 -3.55
C TYR A 101 -16.28 3.06 -3.49
N LYS A 102 -16.92 3.95 -2.75
CA LYS A 102 -16.42 5.31 -2.54
C LYS A 102 -15.07 5.38 -1.82
N LYS A 103 -14.68 4.32 -1.09
CA LYS A 103 -13.40 4.22 -0.38
C LYS A 103 -12.26 3.69 -1.25
N VAL A 104 -12.61 2.95 -2.31
CA VAL A 104 -11.65 2.44 -3.28
C VAL A 104 -11.07 3.63 -4.05
N VAL A 105 -9.75 3.73 -4.06
CA VAL A 105 -9.04 4.84 -4.73
C VAL A 105 -8.33 4.35 -5.98
N PHE A 106 -8.34 5.20 -7.00
CA PHE A 106 -7.45 5.09 -8.15
C PHE A 106 -6.17 5.89 -7.88
N LEU A 107 -5.03 5.28 -8.17
CA LEU A 107 -3.71 5.87 -7.94
C LEU A 107 -3.03 6.19 -9.28
N VAL A 108 -2.39 7.36 -9.35
CA VAL A 108 -1.44 7.71 -10.42
C VAL A 108 -0.11 8.05 -9.75
N MET A 109 0.93 7.28 -10.03
CA MET A 109 2.20 7.32 -9.32
C MET A 109 3.34 7.58 -10.30
N THR A 110 4.11 8.67 -10.13
CA THR A 110 5.28 8.94 -10.97
C THR A 110 6.56 8.67 -10.19
N PHE A 111 7.44 7.84 -10.75
CA PHE A 111 8.68 7.42 -10.12
C PHE A 111 9.89 8.29 -10.52
N PRO A 112 11.02 8.21 -9.80
CA PRO A 112 12.22 9.00 -10.08
C PRO A 112 12.76 8.91 -11.51
N ASN A 113 12.57 7.78 -12.18
CA ASN A 113 12.91 7.59 -13.59
C ASN A 113 11.98 8.34 -14.58
N GLY A 114 10.96 9.04 -14.07
CA GLY A 114 9.97 9.79 -14.85
C GLY A 114 8.79 8.96 -15.36
N VAL A 115 8.80 7.64 -15.15
CA VAL A 115 7.71 6.76 -15.57
C VAL A 115 6.53 6.92 -14.62
N SER A 116 5.33 7.01 -15.19
CA SER A 116 4.09 7.00 -14.43
C SER A 116 3.40 5.65 -14.53
N TYR A 117 2.86 5.21 -13.39
CA TYR A 117 2.06 4.00 -13.28
C TYR A 117 0.70 4.27 -12.67
N ILE A 118 -0.23 3.35 -12.86
CA ILE A 118 -1.57 3.35 -12.27
C ILE A 118 -1.77 2.13 -11.38
N GLY A 119 -2.57 2.29 -10.33
CA GLY A 119 -2.85 1.26 -9.35
C GLY A 119 -4.12 1.57 -8.56
N SER A 120 -4.32 0.83 -7.48
CA SER A 120 -5.47 1.00 -6.60
C SER A 120 -5.07 0.96 -5.13
N GLY A 121 -6.00 1.39 -4.28
CA GLY A 121 -5.91 1.27 -2.83
C GLY A 121 -7.27 1.45 -2.18
N ASP A 122 -7.29 1.57 -0.87
CA ASP A 122 -8.51 1.84 -0.09
C ASP A 122 -8.24 2.90 0.98
N LEU A 123 -9.17 3.86 1.14
CA LEU A 123 -9.13 4.84 2.22
C LEU A 123 -9.52 4.19 3.56
N VAL A 124 -8.54 4.05 4.45
CA VAL A 124 -8.69 3.38 5.75
C VAL A 124 -8.80 4.34 6.94
N SER A 125 -8.56 5.64 6.72
CA SER A 125 -8.80 6.70 7.71
C SER A 125 -9.07 8.04 7.02
N SER A 126 -9.20 9.13 7.79
CA SER A 126 -9.44 10.48 7.28
C SER A 126 -8.46 10.89 6.18
N ASP A 127 -7.20 10.46 6.25
CA ASP A 127 -6.13 10.89 5.34
C ASP A 127 -5.12 9.78 5.01
N THR A 128 -5.47 8.50 5.19
CA THR A 128 -4.55 7.38 4.93
C THR A 128 -5.17 6.36 3.99
N VAL A 129 -4.40 6.00 2.96
CA VAL A 129 -4.73 4.96 1.99
C VAL A 129 -3.86 3.73 2.25
N LEU A 130 -4.47 2.56 2.27
CA LEU A 130 -3.80 1.26 2.18
C LEU A 130 -3.64 0.86 0.71
N THR A 131 -2.47 0.39 0.31
CA THR A 131 -2.17 -0.06 -1.05
C THR A 131 -1.05 -1.12 -1.01
N ALA A 132 -0.60 -1.57 -2.17
CA ALA A 132 0.57 -2.45 -2.28
C ALA A 132 1.87 -1.67 -2.09
N GLY A 133 2.93 -2.34 -1.65
CA GLY A 133 4.27 -1.76 -1.55
C GLY A 133 4.81 -1.36 -2.93
N HIS A 134 4.61 -2.21 -3.94
CA HIS A 134 5.08 -1.98 -5.30
C HIS A 134 4.44 -0.75 -5.96
N CYS A 135 3.23 -0.36 -5.54
CA CYS A 135 2.56 0.85 -6.03
C CYS A 135 3.37 2.12 -5.68
N ILE A 136 4.06 2.12 -4.54
CA ILE A 136 4.69 3.33 -3.99
C ILE A 136 6.21 3.24 -3.89
N TYR A 137 6.79 2.05 -4.03
CA TYR A 137 8.24 1.81 -3.97
C TYR A 137 8.68 0.73 -4.96
N SER A 138 9.69 1.06 -5.76
CA SER A 138 10.33 0.17 -6.73
C SER A 138 11.81 0.50 -6.80
N LYS A 139 12.70 -0.47 -6.53
CA LYS A 139 14.15 -0.23 -6.62
C LYS A 139 14.57 0.08 -8.05
N GLU A 140 13.92 -0.59 -8.99
CA GLU A 140 14.18 -0.51 -10.42
C GLU A 140 13.79 0.86 -10.98
N ASP A 141 12.75 1.47 -10.42
CA ASP A 141 12.29 2.81 -10.80
C ASP A 141 12.92 3.95 -9.96
N GLY A 142 13.85 3.62 -9.05
CA GLY A 142 14.65 4.60 -8.29
C GLY A 142 14.21 4.83 -6.83
N GLY A 143 13.40 3.95 -6.27
CA GLY A 143 12.92 3.96 -4.89
C GLY A 143 11.46 4.38 -4.78
N PHE A 144 11.15 5.26 -3.83
CA PHE A 144 9.80 5.76 -3.64
C PHE A 144 9.32 6.59 -4.84
N ALA A 145 8.03 6.49 -5.15
CA ALA A 145 7.37 7.37 -6.10
C ALA A 145 7.56 8.85 -5.67
N THR A 146 7.85 9.70 -6.65
CA THR A 146 8.03 11.15 -6.44
C THR A 146 6.72 11.91 -6.37
N THR A 147 5.67 11.37 -7.01
CA THR A 147 4.31 11.90 -6.95
C THR A 147 3.34 10.73 -6.84
N VAL A 148 2.28 10.90 -6.04
CA VAL A 148 1.14 9.99 -6.02
C VAL A 148 -0.13 10.83 -5.91
N ALA A 149 -0.97 10.77 -6.93
CA ALA A 149 -2.31 11.36 -6.94
C ALA A 149 -3.35 10.27 -6.65
N VAL A 150 -4.31 10.59 -5.79
CA VAL A 150 -5.28 9.65 -5.23
C VAL A 150 -6.68 10.16 -5.52
N TYR A 151 -7.49 9.34 -6.17
CA TYR A 151 -8.86 9.66 -6.59
C TYR A 151 -9.86 8.64 -6.02
N PRO A 152 -10.55 8.97 -4.91
CA PRO A 152 -11.58 8.08 -4.35
C PRO A 152 -12.80 8.00 -5.26
N GLY A 153 -13.35 6.78 -5.39
CA GLY A 153 -14.55 6.52 -6.19
C GLY A 153 -14.38 6.88 -7.68
N TYR A 154 -13.16 6.87 -8.20
CA TYR A 154 -12.89 7.20 -9.60
C TYR A 154 -13.65 6.26 -10.54
N ASN A 155 -14.34 6.83 -11.54
CA ASN A 155 -15.15 6.08 -12.50
C ASN A 155 -14.81 6.45 -13.94
N GLY A 156 -13.55 6.26 -14.33
CA GLY A 156 -13.07 6.38 -15.72
C GLY A 156 -12.87 7.80 -16.23
N ASN A 157 -13.85 8.69 -16.05
CA ASN A 157 -13.80 10.10 -16.43
C ASN A 157 -14.35 11.04 -15.36
N TYR A 158 -14.69 10.51 -14.19
CA TYR A 158 -15.31 11.23 -13.09
C TYR A 158 -14.64 10.91 -11.77
N ALA A 159 -14.26 11.94 -11.02
CA ALA A 159 -13.65 11.86 -9.70
C ALA A 159 -14.57 12.54 -8.67
N PRO A 160 -15.59 11.82 -8.14
CA PRO A 160 -16.65 12.42 -7.31
C PRO A 160 -16.15 13.09 -6.02
N TYR A 161 -15.03 12.62 -5.49
CA TYR A 161 -14.44 13.11 -4.24
C TYR A 161 -13.17 13.94 -4.46
N GLY A 162 -12.92 14.35 -5.71
CA GLY A 162 -11.74 15.11 -6.09
C GLY A 162 -10.45 14.29 -6.04
N VAL A 163 -9.35 14.99 -5.76
CA VAL A 163 -7.99 14.44 -5.72
C VAL A 163 -7.28 14.83 -4.43
N GLY A 164 -6.47 13.90 -3.91
CA GLY A 164 -5.53 14.11 -2.82
C GLY A 164 -4.14 13.68 -3.25
N TYR A 165 -3.11 14.28 -2.67
CA TYR A 165 -1.72 13.99 -3.01
C TYR A 165 -0.99 13.39 -1.82
N ALA A 166 -0.02 12.51 -2.07
CA ALA A 166 0.80 11.95 -1.01
C ALA A 166 1.68 13.03 -0.34
N LYS A 167 1.59 13.11 0.99
CA LYS A 167 2.56 13.79 1.88
C LYS A 167 3.64 12.85 2.39
N LYS A 168 3.30 11.58 2.60
CA LYS A 168 4.22 10.56 3.09
C LYS A 168 3.87 9.20 2.47
N LEU A 169 4.91 8.47 2.05
CA LEU A 169 4.82 7.09 1.60
C LEU A 169 5.51 6.20 2.62
N MET A 170 4.91 5.05 2.91
CA MET A 170 5.39 4.12 3.94
C MET A 170 5.22 2.69 3.41
N THR A 171 6.25 1.87 3.52
CA THR A 171 6.21 0.43 3.25
C THR A 171 7.12 -0.27 4.25
N VAL A 172 7.01 -1.58 4.37
CA VAL A 172 7.79 -2.38 5.31
C VAL A 172 9.15 -2.77 4.71
N SER A 173 10.16 -2.99 5.56
CA SER A 173 11.51 -3.39 5.10
C SER A 173 11.51 -4.72 4.35
N GLY A 174 10.56 -5.61 4.64
CA GLY A 174 10.33 -6.83 3.87
C GLY A 174 10.09 -6.55 2.38
N TRP A 175 9.41 -5.46 2.03
CA TRP A 175 9.28 -5.01 0.65
C TRP A 175 10.48 -4.17 0.21
N SER A 176 10.79 -3.09 0.92
CA SER A 176 11.80 -2.12 0.45
C SER A 176 13.18 -2.73 0.28
N ASP A 177 13.55 -3.70 1.13
CA ASP A 177 14.90 -4.25 1.14
C ASP A 177 14.95 -5.60 0.44
N LYS A 178 13.92 -6.44 0.61
CA LYS A 178 13.93 -7.83 0.14
C LYS A 178 13.02 -8.09 -1.07
N LYS A 179 12.13 -7.14 -1.44
CA LYS A 179 11.12 -7.30 -2.50
C LYS A 179 10.28 -8.58 -2.32
N SER A 180 9.98 -8.91 -1.06
CA SER A 180 9.18 -10.09 -0.74
C SER A 180 7.70 -9.81 -1.03
N SER A 181 7.08 -10.60 -1.90
CA SER A 181 5.65 -10.48 -2.22
C SER A 181 4.75 -10.69 -0.99
N GLU A 182 5.20 -11.41 0.04
CA GLU A 182 4.48 -11.56 1.32
C GLU A 182 4.39 -10.25 2.10
N HIS A 183 5.27 -9.30 1.79
CA HIS A 183 5.39 -8.01 2.46
C HIS A 183 5.00 -6.86 1.53
N ASP A 184 4.33 -7.14 0.41
CA ASP A 184 3.93 -6.15 -0.59
C ASP A 184 2.75 -5.29 -0.10
N ILE A 185 3.01 -4.50 0.93
CA ILE A 185 2.06 -3.63 1.60
C ILE A 185 2.64 -2.22 1.75
N GLY A 186 1.79 -1.23 1.52
CA GLY A 186 2.14 0.17 1.54
C GLY A 186 1.01 1.04 2.09
N ALA A 187 1.38 2.19 2.63
CA ALA A 187 0.45 3.20 3.11
C ALA A 187 0.84 4.58 2.58
N ILE A 188 -0.17 5.36 2.20
CA ILE A 188 -0.04 6.72 1.70
C ILE A 188 -0.75 7.66 2.66
N LYS A 189 -0.02 8.61 3.25
CA LYS A 189 -0.59 9.73 4.00
C LYS A 189 -0.88 10.87 3.03
N LEU A 190 -2.10 11.40 3.05
CA LEU A 190 -2.58 12.41 2.12
C LEU A 190 -2.36 13.84 2.61
N ASP A 191 -2.44 14.78 1.67
CA ASP A 191 -2.36 16.22 1.94
C ASP A 191 -3.63 16.81 2.57
N ARG A 192 -4.72 16.07 2.53
CA ARG A 192 -6.06 16.46 2.98
C ARG A 192 -6.87 15.26 3.46
N ASN A 193 -7.95 15.54 4.19
CA ASN A 193 -8.80 14.50 4.76
C ASN A 193 -9.87 13.99 3.79
N LEU A 194 -9.49 13.27 2.72
CA LEU A 194 -10.48 12.69 1.80
C LEU A 194 -11.37 11.61 2.44
N GLY A 195 -10.85 10.89 3.44
CA GLY A 195 -11.57 9.89 4.22
C GLY A 195 -12.86 10.43 4.84
N ASP A 196 -12.85 11.69 5.30
CA ASP A 196 -14.02 12.34 5.91
C ASP A 196 -15.19 12.48 4.92
N SER A 197 -14.91 12.55 3.62
CA SER A 197 -15.93 12.64 2.56
C SER A 197 -16.44 11.27 2.12
N VAL A 198 -15.70 10.20 2.38
CA VAL A 198 -16.03 8.83 1.95
C VAL A 198 -16.50 7.92 3.09
N GLY A 199 -16.41 8.38 4.35
CA GLY A 199 -17.15 7.83 5.50
C GLY A 199 -16.40 6.78 6.31
#